data_AF-A0A453D821-F1
#
_entry.id   AF-A0A453D821-F1
#
_cell.length_a   1.000
_cell.length_b   1.000
_cell.length_c   1.000
_cell.angle_alpha   90.00
_cell.angle_beta   90.00
_cell.angle_gamma   90.00
#
_symmetry.space_group_name_H-M   'P 1'
#
loop_
_entity.id
_entity.type
_entity.pdbx_description
1 polymer ?
#
loop_
_entity_poly.entity_id
_entity_poly.type
_entity_poly.pdbx_seq_one_letter_code
_entity_poly.pdbx_strand_id
1 'polypeptide(L)'
;MLEFFEKKLKQVDNRARFLSCVLSGDIKIIPRKQKELLQEIAEKGFDPLPKEVLPAAVGATGDSEENGRSSDVLHASDYEYLTSMTISTLNEGYLEHLLVLKKRFETKVGLLRRTTPECRKSEKEPTVSTDNLIL
;
A
#
# COMPACT_ATOMS: atom_id res chain seq x y z
N MET A 1 9.95 1.10 10.43
CA MET A 1 9.32 2.44 10.25
C MET A 1 9.14 2.81 8.78
N LEU A 2 10.16 2.70 7.93
CA LEU A 2 10.03 2.95 6.48
C LEU A 2 8.97 2.03 5.83
N GLU A 3 9.09 0.73 6.02
CA GLU A 3 8.14 -0.28 5.50
C GLU A 3 6.68 0.00 5.88
N PHE A 4 6.45 0.49 7.10
CA PHE A 4 5.11 0.89 7.55
C PHE A 4 4.54 2.01 6.68
N PHE A 5 5.32 3.06 6.41
CA PHE A 5 4.88 4.17 5.58
C PHE A 5 4.78 3.79 4.10
N GLU A 6 5.61 2.86 3.62
CA GLU A 6 5.51 2.32 2.26
C GLU A 6 4.22 1.49 2.09
N LYS A 7 3.87 0.65 3.06
CA LYS A 7 2.59 -0.08 3.08
C LYS A 7 1.40 0.88 3.12
N LYS A 8 1.47 1.96 3.92
CA LYS A 8 0.41 2.98 3.98
C LYS A 8 0.29 3.78 2.68
N LEU A 9 1.42 4.14 2.07
CA LEU A 9 1.44 4.80 0.76
C LEU A 9 0.75 3.92 -0.29
N LYS A 10 1.14 2.65 -0.37
CA LYS A 10 0.54 1.67 -1.29
C LYS A 10 -0.97 1.52 -1.09
N GLN A 11 -1.41 1.45 0.16
CA GLN A 11 -2.84 1.35 0.50
C GLN A 11 -3.64 2.60 0.07
N VAL A 12 -3.12 3.80 0.32
CA VAL A 12 -3.81 5.05 -0.05
C VAL A 12 -3.80 5.26 -1.56
N ASP A 13 -2.70 4.92 -2.22
CA ASP A 13 -2.59 5.02 -3.68
C ASP A 13 -3.63 4.14 -4.40
N ASN A 14 -3.75 2.87 -4.00
CA ASN A 14 -4.77 1.99 -4.56
C ASN A 14 -6.19 2.43 -4.25
N ARG A 15 -6.45 2.97 -3.05
CA ARG A 15 -7.77 3.54 -2.73
C ARG A 15 -8.11 4.73 -3.62
N ALA A 16 -7.16 5.62 -3.85
CA ALA A 16 -7.36 6.78 -4.72
C ALA A 16 -7.66 6.34 -6.15
N ARG A 17 -6.88 5.38 -6.68
CA ARG A 17 -7.11 4.84 -8.03
C ARG A 17 -8.46 4.12 -8.13
N PHE A 18 -8.82 3.31 -7.15
CA PHE A 18 -10.09 2.58 -7.13
C PHE A 18 -11.27 3.56 -7.14
N LEU A 19 -11.22 4.55 -6.26
CA LEU A 19 -12.26 5.57 -6.18
C LEU A 19 -12.35 6.38 -7.48
N SER A 20 -11.22 6.76 -8.09
CA SER A 20 -11.21 7.41 -9.41
C SER A 20 -11.92 6.58 -10.48
N CYS A 21 -11.66 5.26 -10.53
CA CYS A 21 -12.33 4.35 -11.47
C CYS A 21 -13.83 4.23 -11.17
N VAL A 22 -14.23 4.20 -9.90
CA VAL A 22 -15.65 4.14 -9.51
C VAL A 22 -16.38 5.42 -9.91
N LEU A 23 -15.79 6.59 -9.65
CA LEU A 23 -16.37 7.89 -10.02
C LEU A 23 -16.45 8.09 -11.54
N SER A 24 -15.46 7.58 -12.27
CA SER A 24 -15.47 7.61 -13.75
C SER A 24 -16.44 6.61 -14.36
N GLY A 25 -16.96 5.66 -13.57
CA GLY A 25 -17.83 4.58 -14.03
C GLY A 25 -17.10 3.37 -14.63
N ASP A 26 -15.75 3.38 -14.62
CA ASP A 26 -14.89 2.28 -15.09
C ASP A 26 -15.00 1.03 -14.22
N ILE A 27 -15.38 1.19 -12.94
CA ILE A 27 -15.71 0.10 -12.02
C ILE A 27 -17.11 0.34 -11.48
N LYS A 28 -18.02 -0.62 -11.69
CA LYS A 28 -19.40 -0.56 -11.17
C LYS A 28 -19.55 -1.43 -9.92
N ILE A 29 -19.79 -0.83 -8.76
CA ILE A 29 -19.89 -1.59 -7.50
C ILE A 29 -21.23 -2.32 -7.37
N ILE A 30 -22.31 -1.83 -7.99
CA ILE A 30 -23.67 -2.40 -7.84
C ILE A 30 -24.42 -2.36 -9.19
N PRO A 31 -25.26 -3.37 -9.53
CA PRO A 31 -25.41 -4.68 -8.90
C PRO A 31 -24.54 -5.74 -9.60
N ARG A 32 -23.57 -6.32 -8.89
CA ARG A 32 -22.69 -7.41 -9.42
C ARG A 32 -22.36 -8.44 -8.34
N LYS A 33 -21.97 -9.64 -8.75
CA LYS A 33 -21.49 -10.67 -7.81
C LYS A 33 -20.13 -10.25 -7.25
N GLN A 34 -19.91 -10.44 -5.96
CA GLN A 34 -18.64 -10.09 -5.29
C GLN A 34 -17.42 -10.69 -6.02
N LYS A 35 -17.52 -11.95 -6.46
CA LYS A 35 -16.46 -12.63 -7.23
C LYS A 35 -16.10 -11.89 -8.52
N GLU A 36 -17.07 -11.37 -9.26
CA GLU A 36 -16.84 -10.63 -10.51
C GLU A 36 -16.15 -9.29 -10.24
N LEU A 37 -16.55 -8.59 -9.17
CA LEU A 37 -15.89 -7.35 -8.74
C LEU A 37 -14.43 -7.61 -8.34
N LEU A 38 -14.16 -8.66 -7.55
CA LEU A 38 -12.81 -9.02 -7.13
C LEU A 38 -11.93 -9.40 -8.33
N GLN A 39 -12.48 -10.15 -9.28
CA GLN A 39 -11.79 -10.52 -10.52
C GLN A 39 -11.42 -9.28 -11.33
N GLU A 40 -12.34 -8.33 -11.53
CA GLU A 40 -12.04 -7.10 -12.27
C GLU A 40 -11.00 -6.23 -11.55
N ILE A 41 -11.06 -6.13 -10.23
CA ILE A 41 -10.06 -5.42 -9.43
C ILE A 41 -8.68 -6.06 -9.65
N ALA A 42 -8.59 -7.39 -9.64
CA ALA A 42 -7.33 -8.09 -9.93
C ALA A 42 -6.85 -7.86 -11.38
N GLU A 43 -7.75 -7.95 -12.36
CA GLU A 43 -7.45 -7.74 -13.80
C GLU A 43 -6.99 -6.31 -14.11
N LYS A 44 -7.52 -5.31 -13.39
CA LYS A 44 -7.07 -3.92 -13.47
C LYS A 44 -5.76 -3.66 -12.71
N GLY A 45 -5.15 -4.70 -12.13
CA GLY A 45 -3.85 -4.64 -11.48
C GLY A 45 -3.85 -3.87 -10.17
N PHE A 46 -4.95 -3.89 -9.41
CA PHE A 46 -4.94 -3.41 -8.03
C PHE A 46 -4.10 -4.34 -7.17
N ASP A 47 -3.31 -3.78 -6.25
CA ASP A 47 -2.47 -4.64 -5.43
C ASP A 47 -3.30 -5.35 -4.36
N PRO A 48 -3.10 -6.66 -4.17
CA PRO A 48 -3.62 -7.35 -3.01
C PRO A 48 -2.93 -6.83 -1.74
N LEU A 49 -3.73 -6.55 -0.70
CA LEU A 49 -3.27 -6.24 0.65
C LEU A 49 -3.96 -7.20 1.63
N PRO A 50 -3.41 -8.41 1.79
CA PRO A 50 -3.97 -9.40 2.72
C PRO A 50 -4.06 -8.84 4.13
N LYS A 51 -5.15 -9.14 4.84
CA LYS A 51 -5.21 -8.90 6.28
C LYS A 51 -4.09 -9.66 6.97
N GLU A 52 -3.39 -8.96 7.87
CA GLU A 52 -2.46 -9.62 8.78
C GLU A 52 -3.26 -10.57 9.66
N VAL A 53 -3.03 -11.87 9.47
CA VAL A 53 -3.60 -12.89 10.34
C VAL A 53 -2.78 -12.84 11.61
N LEU A 54 -3.31 -12.18 12.65
CA LEU A 54 -2.75 -12.32 13.98
C LEU A 54 -2.78 -13.82 14.31
N PRO A 55 -1.65 -14.45 14.69
CA PRO A 55 -1.65 -15.84 15.05
C PRO A 55 -2.67 -16.03 16.18
N ALA A 56 -3.72 -16.78 15.89
CA ALA A 56 -4.79 -17.05 16.83
C ALA A 56 -4.18 -17.66 18.08
N ALA A 57 -4.36 -16.99 19.23
CA ALA A 57 -4.19 -17.66 20.51
C ALA A 57 -5.13 -18.88 20.49
N VAL A 58 -4.53 -20.07 20.60
CA VAL A 58 -5.20 -21.37 20.59
C VAL A 58 -6.35 -21.34 21.61
N GLY A 59 -7.60 -21.22 21.15
CA GLY A 59 -8.76 -21.27 22.05
C GLY A 59 -9.95 -20.38 21.69
N ALA A 60 -10.38 -20.32 20.43
CA ALA A 60 -11.74 -19.88 20.13
C ALA A 60 -12.23 -20.59 18.86
N THR A 61 -13.17 -21.51 19.03
CA THR A 61 -13.91 -22.20 17.98
C THR A 61 -14.67 -21.18 17.13
N GLY A 62 -14.38 -21.16 15.84
CA GLY A 62 -15.11 -20.37 14.84
C GLY A 62 -14.35 -20.33 13.52
N ASP A 63 -14.63 -21.30 12.64
CA ASP A 63 -14.18 -21.41 11.24
C ASP A 63 -12.77 -20.89 10.94
N SER A 64 -11.80 -21.71 11.34
CA SER A 64 -10.44 -21.65 10.81
C SER A 64 -10.43 -22.26 9.42
N GLU A 65 -10.65 -21.44 8.40
CA GLU A 65 -10.11 -21.71 7.05
C GLU A 65 -8.59 -21.52 7.10
N GLU A 66 -7.93 -22.42 7.82
CA GLU A 66 -6.52 -22.73 7.63
C GLU A 66 -6.45 -23.52 6.32
N ASN A 67 -6.11 -22.84 5.23
CA ASN A 67 -5.58 -23.54 4.08
C ASN A 67 -4.44 -22.72 3.48
N GLY A 68 -3.35 -23.42 3.16
CA GLY A 68 -2.11 -22.83 2.68
C GLY A 68 -2.36 -21.75 1.63
N ARG A 69 -1.81 -20.55 1.88
CA ARG A 69 -1.82 -19.44 0.93
C ARG A 69 -1.04 -19.84 -0.32
N SER A 70 -1.70 -20.53 -1.24
CA SER A 70 -1.23 -20.62 -2.61
C SER A 70 -1.32 -19.22 -3.20
N SER A 71 -0.21 -18.72 -3.75
CA SER A 71 -0.15 -17.41 -4.39
C SER A 71 -1.10 -17.27 -5.59
N ASP A 72 -1.70 -18.38 -6.06
CA ASP A 72 -2.55 -18.43 -7.25
C ASP A 72 -4.05 -18.22 -6.97
N VAL A 73 -4.49 -18.18 -5.70
CA VAL A 73 -5.91 -17.99 -5.37
C VAL A 73 -6.14 -16.56 -4.88
N LEU A 74 -6.91 -15.78 -5.64
CA LEU A 74 -7.37 -14.45 -5.22
C LEU A 74 -8.30 -14.59 -4.00
N HIS A 75 -7.87 -14.14 -2.83
CA HIS A 75 -8.71 -14.16 -1.63
C HIS A 75 -9.51 -12.86 -1.52
N ALA A 76 -10.79 -12.96 -1.14
CA ALA A 76 -11.64 -11.79 -0.94
C ALA A 76 -11.06 -10.80 0.10
N SER A 77 -10.32 -11.32 1.09
CA SER A 77 -9.64 -10.53 2.12
C SER A 77 -8.49 -9.66 1.57
N ASP A 78 -7.95 -9.97 0.39
CA ASP A 78 -6.85 -9.23 -0.23
C ASP A 78 -7.30 -7.86 -0.75
N TYR A 79 -8.58 -7.72 -1.13
CA TYR A 79 -9.15 -6.47 -1.65
C TYR A 79 -10.18 -5.85 -0.72
N GLU A 80 -10.34 -6.39 0.49
CA GLU A 80 -11.34 -5.91 1.45
C GLU A 80 -11.17 -4.41 1.72
N TYR A 81 -9.93 -3.91 1.74
CA TYR A 81 -9.63 -2.49 1.96
C TYR A 81 -10.17 -1.54 0.87
N LEU A 82 -10.57 -2.06 -0.29
CA LEU A 82 -11.25 -1.37 -1.40
C LEU A 82 -12.76 -1.63 -1.35
N THR A 83 -13.16 -2.91 -1.24
CA THR A 83 -14.57 -3.30 -1.29
C THR A 83 -15.36 -2.91 -0.04
N SER A 84 -14.68 -2.62 1.07
CA SER A 84 -15.30 -2.14 2.32
C SER A 84 -15.49 -0.62 2.36
N MET A 85 -15.22 0.11 1.28
CA MET A 85 -15.47 1.55 1.22
C MET A 85 -16.98 1.82 1.30
N THR A 86 -17.40 2.69 2.22
CA THR A 86 -18.80 3.05 2.36
C THR A 86 -19.24 3.95 1.21
N ILE A 87 -20.52 3.90 0.82
CA ILE A 87 -21.08 4.76 -0.23
C ILE A 87 -20.77 6.25 0.05
N SER A 88 -20.80 6.66 1.32
CA SER A 88 -20.46 8.03 1.74
C SER A 88 -19.04 8.47 1.40
N THR A 89 -18.10 7.54 1.19
CA THR A 89 -16.71 7.82 0.79
C THR A 89 -16.51 7.79 -0.72
N LEU A 90 -17.53 7.39 -1.49
CA LEU A 90 -17.46 7.30 -2.95
C LEU A 90 -17.79 8.66 -3.60
N ASN A 91 -16.99 9.68 -3.32
CA ASN A 91 -17.17 11.04 -3.86
C ASN A 91 -15.83 11.74 -4.16
N GLU A 92 -15.90 12.84 -4.90
CA GLU A 92 -14.72 13.63 -5.31
C GLU A 92 -13.96 14.22 -4.12
N GLY A 93 -14.66 14.72 -3.09
CA GLY A 93 -14.00 15.29 -1.91
C GLY A 93 -13.17 14.27 -1.12
N TYR A 94 -13.64 13.02 -1.04
CA TYR A 94 -12.86 11.96 -0.42
C TYR A 94 -11.69 11.50 -1.31
N LEU A 95 -11.85 11.54 -2.64
CA LEU A 95 -10.74 11.33 -3.57
C LEU A 95 -9.64 12.37 -3.37
N GLU A 96 -10.00 13.66 -3.30
CA GLU A 96 -9.04 14.74 -3.00
C GLU A 96 -8.33 14.51 -1.67
N HIS A 97 -9.07 14.11 -0.63
CA HIS A 97 -8.48 13.77 0.67
C HIS A 97 -7.47 12.62 0.55
N LEU A 98 -7.76 11.56 -0.21
CA LEU A 98 -6.82 10.47 -0.46
C LEU A 98 -5.57 10.95 -1.23
N LEU A 99 -5.71 11.85 -2.20
CA LEU A 99 -4.58 12.42 -2.95
C LEU A 99 -3.66 13.27 -2.06
N VAL A 100 -4.23 14.08 -1.17
CA VAL A 100 -3.46 14.84 -0.16
C VAL A 100 -2.72 13.90 0.78
N LEU A 101 -3.40 12.86 1.26
CA LEU A 101 -2.81 11.87 2.16
C LEU A 101 -1.68 11.06 1.46
N LYS A 102 -1.86 10.71 0.19
CA LYS A 102 -0.84 10.08 -0.65
C LYS A 102 0.42 10.94 -0.68
N LYS A 103 0.30 12.23 -1.04
CA LYS A 103 1.44 13.17 -1.11
C LYS A 103 2.19 13.28 0.22
N ARG A 104 1.46 13.29 1.34
CA ARG A 104 2.06 13.29 2.69
C ARG A 104 2.88 12.02 2.94
N PHE A 105 2.36 10.85 2.55
CA PHE A 105 3.10 9.59 2.69
C PHE A 105 4.30 9.50 1.74
N GLU A 106 4.19 9.95 0.48
CA GLU A 106 5.31 10.04 -0.46
C GLU A 106 6.45 10.88 0.12
N THR A 107 6.12 12.04 0.69
CA THR A 107 7.10 12.90 1.35
C THR A 107 7.78 12.18 2.51
N LYS A 108 7.01 11.48 3.36
CA LYS A 108 7.55 10.76 4.52
C LYS A 108 8.44 9.59 4.10
N VAL A 109 8.02 8.80 3.10
CA VAL A 109 8.79 7.69 2.54
C VAL A 109 10.10 8.22 1.92
N GLY A 110 10.02 9.30 1.13
CA GLY A 110 11.19 9.93 0.51
C GLY A 110 12.21 10.41 1.54
N LEU A 111 11.76 11.04 2.63
CA LEU A 111 12.64 11.44 3.74
C LEU A 111 13.27 10.22 4.43
N LEU A 112 12.47 9.21 4.77
CA LEU A 112 12.95 8.03 5.49
C LEU A 112 13.99 7.24 4.67
N ARG A 113 13.78 7.10 3.36
CA ARG A 113 14.75 6.46 2.44
C ARG A 113 16.11 7.17 2.47
N ARG A 114 16.12 8.51 2.43
CA ARG A 114 17.35 9.31 2.49
C ARG A 114 18.09 9.19 3.83
N THR A 115 17.35 9.02 4.93
CA THR A 115 17.93 8.95 6.28
C THR A 115 18.36 7.54 6.70
N THR A 116 18.03 6.50 5.92
CA THR A 116 18.47 5.14 6.24
C THR A 116 20.00 5.02 6.17
N PRO A 117 20.64 4.24 7.07
CA PRO A 117 22.09 4.15 7.17
C PRO A 117 22.80 3.68 5.88
N GLU A 118 22.10 2.98 4.98
CA GLU A 118 22.65 2.60 3.67
C GLU A 118 22.97 3.81 2.77
N CYS A 119 22.25 4.93 2.89
CA CYS A 119 22.53 6.13 2.10
C CYS A 119 23.77 6.90 2.58
N ARG A 120 24.15 6.76 3.87
CA ARG A 120 25.23 7.54 4.50
C ARG A 120 26.64 7.07 4.13
N LYS A 121 26.79 5.89 3.51
CA LYS A 121 28.10 5.29 3.16
C LYS A 121 28.74 5.84 1.87
N SER A 122 28.09 6.78 1.17
CA SER A 122 28.56 7.27 -0.14
C SER A 122 29.35 8.58 -0.12
N GLU A 123 29.44 9.25 1.02
CA GLU A 123 30.25 10.47 1.16
C GLU A 123 31.64 10.10 1.68
N LYS A 124 32.47 9.53 0.79
CA LYS A 124 33.90 9.36 1.07
C LYS A 124 34.53 10.74 1.24
N GLU A 125 35.27 10.87 2.35
CA GLU A 125 36.00 12.05 2.79
C GLU A 125 36.77 12.73 1.65
N PRO A 126 36.79 14.08 1.58
CA PRO A 126 37.79 14.76 0.79
C PRO A 126 39.16 14.50 1.43
N THR A 127 39.96 13.67 0.78
CA THR A 127 41.39 13.54 1.09
C THR A 127 42.04 14.89 0.85
N VAL A 128 42.17 15.70 1.91
CA VAL A 128 43.05 16.86 1.92
C VAL A 128 44.46 16.33 1.77
N SER A 129 45.01 16.47 0.56
CA SER A 129 46.41 16.21 0.26
C SER A 129 47.24 17.29 0.94
N THR A 130 47.73 17.03 2.15
CA THR A 130 48.83 17.80 2.76
C THR A 130 50.14 17.33 2.15
N ASP A 131 50.43 17.82 0.94
CA ASP A 131 51.79 17.87 0.41
C ASP A 131 52.26 19.32 0.41
N ASN A 132 52.72 19.78 1.57
CA ASN A 132 53.64 20.90 1.68
C ASN A 132 54.72 20.50 2.69
N LEU A 133 55.65 19.68 2.20
CA LEU A 133 56.88 19.33 2.89
C LEU A 133 58.03 20.19 2.35
N ILE A 134 58.32 21.27 3.07
CA ILE A 134 59.65 21.74 3.51
C ILE A 134 60.86 21.38 2.61
N LEU A 135 61.38 22.35 1.83
CA LEU A 135 62.69 23.03 1.96
C LEU A 135 62.98 23.92 0.73
#